data_AF-A0A1T5JPR4-F1
#
_entry.id   AF-A0A1T5JPR4-F1
#
_cell.length_a   1.000
_cell.length_b   1.000
_cell.length_c   1.000
_cell.angle_alpha   90.00
_cell.angle_beta   90.00
_cell.angle_gamma   90.00
#
_symmetry.space_group_name_H-M   'P 1'
#
loop_
_entity.id
_entity.type
_entity.pdbx_description
1 polymer ?
#
loop_
_entity_poly.entity_id
_entity_poly.type
_entity_poly.pdbx_seq_one_letter_code
_entity_poly.pdbx_strand_id
1 'polypeptide(L)' 'MFEAYPLKFPAAMTFKQFRTMSKYRSAKTGEYVKPGYAKTHPATTVKESDKKPKK' A
#
# COMPACT_ATOMS: atom_id res chain seq x y z
N MET A 1 -3.31 -12.15 51.92
CA MET A 1 -2.33 -11.93 50.85
C MET A 1 -3.02 -12.21 49.53
N PHE A 2 -3.55 -11.18 48.86
CA PHE A 2 -4.21 -11.33 47.55
C PHE A 2 -3.10 -11.36 46.50
N GLU A 3 -2.71 -12.57 46.10
CA GLU A 3 -1.72 -12.78 45.06
C GLU A 3 -2.31 -12.29 43.73
N ALA A 4 -1.78 -11.18 43.23
CA ALA A 4 -2.21 -10.57 41.98
C ALA A 4 -1.85 -11.51 40.82
N TYR A 5 -2.86 -12.12 40.19
CA TYR A 5 -2.69 -12.84 38.94
C TYR A 5 -2.24 -11.85 37.85
N PRO A 6 -1.04 -11.99 37.28
CA PRO A 6 -0.61 -11.10 36.22
C PRO A 6 -1.47 -11.39 34.98
N LEU A 7 -2.35 -10.45 34.63
CA LEU A 7 -3.05 -10.44 33.34
C LEU A 7 -2.00 -10.44 32.22
N LYS A 8 -1.73 -11.62 31.69
CA LYS A 8 -0.77 -11.84 30.62
C LYS A 8 -1.43 -11.43 29.31
N PHE A 9 -1.38 -10.13 29.00
CA PHE A 9 -1.80 -9.60 27.71
C PHE A 9 -0.99 -10.30 26.61
N PRO A 10 -1.63 -10.91 25.58
CA PRO A 10 -0.92 -11.58 24.50
C PRO A 10 -0.17 -10.55 23.64
N ALA A 11 1.15 -10.52 23.78
CA ALA A 11 2.04 -9.75 22.94
C ALA A 11 2.08 -10.38 21.54
N ALA A 12 1.21 -9.94 20.63
CA ALA A 12 1.45 -9.87 19.18
C ALA A 12 0.16 -9.52 18.41
N MET A 13 -0.36 -8.31 18.58
CA MET A 13 -1.11 -7.68 17.49
C MET A 13 -0.08 -7.09 16.52
N THR A 14 0.38 -7.91 15.57
CA THR A 14 1.25 -7.44 14.48
C THR A 14 0.42 -6.55 13.56
N PHE A 15 0.64 -5.24 13.64
CA PHE A 15 0.03 -4.28 12.74
C PHE A 15 0.45 -4.61 11.30
N LYS A 16 -0.48 -5.15 10.51
CA LYS A 16 -0.22 -5.51 9.13
C LYS A 16 -0.02 -4.22 8.33
N GLN A 17 1.24 -3.94 7.96
CA GLN A 17 1.63 -2.80 7.14
C GLN A 17 0.79 -2.78 5.84
N PHE A 18 -0.16 -1.84 5.74
CA PHE A 18 -0.83 -1.55 4.47
C PHE A 18 0.18 -0.90 3.53
N ARG A 19 0.71 -1.69 2.60
CA ARG A 19 1.64 -1.17 1.59
C ARG A 19 0.86 -0.29 0.62
N THR A 20 1.33 0.94 0.40
CA THR A 20 0.82 1.80 -0.67
C THR A 20 1.28 1.21 -2.00
N MET A 21 0.37 0.60 -2.76
CA MET A 21 0.67 0.10 -4.09
C MET A 21 0.55 1.24 -5.09
N SER A 22 1.66 1.55 -5.78
CA SER A 22 1.64 2.41 -6.96
C SER A 22 1.39 1.54 -8.19
N LYS A 23 0.28 1.74 -8.88
CA LYS A 23 -0.08 1.06 -10.13
C LYS A 23 0.20 2.00 -11.30
N TYR A 24 0.52 1.44 -12.46
CA TYR A 24 0.72 2.21 -13.69
C TYR A 24 -0.29 1.74 -14.71
N ARG A 25 -1.00 2.67 -15.35
CA ARG A 25 -2.07 2.40 -16.31
C ARG A 25 -1.80 3.12 -17.61
N SER A 26 -1.94 2.42 -18.74
CA SER A 26 -1.86 3.05 -20.07
C SER A 26 -3.01 4.04 -20.22
N ALA A 27 -2.69 5.29 -20.56
CA ALA A 27 -3.68 6.32 -20.86
C ALA A 27 -4.44 6.02 -22.17
N LYS A 28 -3.85 5.22 -23.06
CA LYS A 28 -4.41 4.90 -24.38
C LYS A 28 -5.38 3.72 -24.33
N THR A 29 -4.98 2.64 -23.67
CA THR A 29 -5.74 1.37 -23.65
C THR A 29 -6.43 1.11 -22.32
N GLY A 30 -6.02 1.81 -21.25
CA GLY A 30 -6.53 1.57 -19.91
C GLY A 30 -5.96 0.32 -19.23
N GLU A 31 -5.01 -0.39 -19.85
CA GLU A 31 -4.39 -1.59 -19.30
C GLU A 31 -3.32 -1.26 -18.25
N TYR A 32 -3.13 -2.14 -17.27
CA TYR A 32 -2.05 -1.98 -16.30
C TYR A 32 -0.71 -2.40 -16.90
N VAL A 33 0.25 -1.48 -16.85
CA VAL A 33 1.58 -1.65 -17.44
C VAL A 33 2.64 -1.80 -16.35
N LYS A 34 3.75 -2.45 -16.70
CA LYS A 34 4.90 -2.60 -15.81
C LYS A 34 5.57 -1.24 -15.56
N PRO A 35 6.23 -1.06 -14.40
CA PRO A 35 6.93 0.19 -14.09
C PRO A 35 8.04 0.54 -15.09
N GLY A 36 8.70 -0.47 -15.69
CA GLY A 36 9.70 -0.24 -16.74
C GLY A 36 9.09 0.42 -17.99
N TYR A 37 7.92 -0.05 -18.40
CA TYR A 37 7.17 0.53 -19.53
C TYR A 37 6.68 1.95 -19.23
N ALA A 38 6.24 2.18 -17.99
CA ALA A 38 5.84 3.52 -17.55
C ALA A 38 6.99 4.54 -17.61
N LYS A 39 8.24 4.10 -17.36
CA LYS A 39 9.44 4.94 -17.45
C LYS A 39 9.81 5.27 -18.89
N THR A 40 9.64 4.33 -19.82
CA THR A 40 9.93 4.55 -21.25
C THR A 40 8.83 5.34 -21.95
N HIS A 41 7.58 5.26 -21.47
CA HIS A 41 6.43 5.95 -22.05
C HIS A 41 5.67 6.82 -21.02
N PRO A 42 6.31 7.87 -20.47
CA PRO A 42 5.69 8.73 -19.47
C PRO A 42 4.49 9.51 -20.03
N ALA A 43 4.51 9.86 -21.31
CA ALA A 43 3.44 10.62 -21.95
C ALA A 43 2.13 9.83 -22.12
N THR A 44 2.20 8.50 -22.11
CA THR A 44 1.04 7.63 -22.37
C THR A 44 0.72 6.72 -21.20
N THR A 45 1.31 6.97 -20.03
CA THR A 45 1.14 6.16 -18.83
C THR A 45 0.78 7.04 -17.65
N VAL A 46 -0.28 6.66 -16.94
CA VAL A 46 -0.76 7.30 -15.72
C VAL A 46 -0.22 6.52 -14.52
N LYS A 47 0.35 7.23 -13.55
CA LYS A 47 0.74 6.66 -12.25
C LYS A 47 -0.39 6.86 -11.25
N GLU A 48 -0.95 5.76 -10.78
CA GLU A 48 -2.01 5.74 -9.78
C GLU A 48 -1.42 5.31 -8.43
N SER A 49 -1.61 6.13 -7.41
CA SER A 49 -1.23 5.82 -6.04
C SER A 49 -2.45 5.81 -5.14
N ASP A 50 -2.66 4.70 -4.41
CA ASP A 50 -3.82 4.49 -3.53
C ASP A 50 -3.88 5.46 -2.32
N LYS A 51 -2.82 6.24 -2.11
CA LYS A 51 -2.76 7.24 -1.05
C LYS A 51 -3.73 8.39 -1.41
N LYS A 52 -4.91 8.42 -0.77
CA LYS A 52 -5.79 9.59 -0.82
C LYS A 52 -4.97 10.83 -0.41
N PRO A 53 -4.99 11.92 -1.21
CA PRO A 53 -4.40 13.17 -0.76
C PRO A 53 -5.11 13.58 0.53
N LYS A 54 -4.34 13.80 1.61
CA LYS A 54 -4.87 14.48 2.79
C LYS A 54 -5.16 15.92 2.36
N LYS A 55 -6.45 16.26 2.27
CA LYS A 55 -6.92 17.62 2.08
C LYS A 55 -6.76 18.42 3.38
#